data_AF-A0A1C6CVA9-F1
#
_entry.id   AF-A0A1C6CVA9-F1
#
_cell.length_a   1.000
_cell.length_b   1.000
_cell.length_c   1.000
_cell.angle_alpha   90.00
_cell.angle_beta   90.00
_cell.angle_gamma   90.00
#
_symmetry.space_group_name_H-M   'P 1'
#
loop_
_entity.id
_entity.type
_entity.pdbx_description
1 polymer ?
#
loop_
_entity_poly.entity_id
_entity_poly.type
_entity_poly.pdbx_seq_one_letter_code
_entity_poly.pdbx_strand_id
1 'polypeptide(L)'
;MVCKNCGEKCFSGEVCKCGEKMPKVNSAGVLINSIICSILLVISIISIVLTMSFRNIVNNNILVDTIKDVDLCSLEVQDESGKTVQLDEYIYNNYIDDDRISVQNVDNVLNDPFIKDFIIEKLEGYQDFCMDKGEMVYITSDDIVNLIDENSDLLFNEAGLQFLEPDKQQLRNDLSVLDDFKDFSDNYLTGWFSSGLIHTFFSLANVIFLAVLMAVILIQWIVIYKLNSRRIGKALRKYSIVLIIPSFIIFASTFSFLFFEENSIVNAITSDIKWSFTISSGIILAVGIVLLLISIPMNIKKKNIVEIPSDAAENSAEEQPVYAAVSQNAPITENVQENKAFTENSDSADGLCPQCGHKNKTGSSFCSQCGLKLK
;
A
#
# COMPACT_ATOMS: atom_id res chain seq x y z
N MET A 1 22.09 34.10 -0.50
CA MET A 1 21.97 35.52 -0.91
C MET A 1 22.61 36.41 0.15
N VAL A 2 23.02 37.62 -0.22
CA VAL A 2 23.66 38.57 0.70
C VAL A 2 22.64 39.63 1.12
N CYS A 3 22.54 39.91 2.42
CA CYS A 3 21.71 40.97 2.97
C CYS A 3 22.24 42.34 2.51
N LYS A 4 21.36 43.20 1.97
CA LYS A 4 21.77 44.53 1.52
C LYS A 4 22.12 45.46 2.69
N ASN A 5 21.49 45.26 3.84
CA ASN A 5 21.70 46.11 5.02
C ASN A 5 23.00 45.78 5.80
N CYS A 6 23.33 44.50 6.00
CA CYS A 6 24.50 44.11 6.82
C CYS A 6 25.53 43.23 6.11
N GLY A 7 25.35 42.89 4.82
CA GLY A 7 26.31 42.07 4.07
C GLY A 7 26.38 40.60 4.47
N GLU A 8 25.60 40.14 5.46
CA GLU A 8 25.61 38.73 5.87
C GLU A 8 24.94 37.82 4.83
N LYS A 9 25.44 36.59 4.71
CA LYS A 9 24.79 35.54 3.92
C LYS A 9 23.53 35.05 4.63
N CYS A 10 22.38 35.17 3.99
CA CYS A 10 21.09 34.72 4.49
C CYS A 10 20.37 33.81 3.49
N PHE A 11 19.39 33.06 3.98
CA PHE A 11 18.51 32.21 3.17
C PHE A 11 17.25 32.97 2.75
N SER A 12 16.72 32.63 1.56
CA SER A 12 15.50 33.18 0.99
C SER A 12 14.30 33.02 1.93
N GLY A 13 13.58 34.11 2.18
CA GLY A 13 12.39 34.13 3.05
C GLY A 13 12.67 34.09 4.55
N GLU A 14 13.93 34.09 4.98
CA GLU A 14 14.31 34.16 6.40
C GLU A 14 14.63 35.60 6.82
N VAL A 15 14.55 35.86 8.13
CA VAL A 15 14.89 37.16 8.71
C VAL A 15 16.39 37.16 9.01
N CYS A 16 17.10 38.17 8.52
CA CYS A 16 18.50 38.44 8.80
C CYS A 16 18.70 38.83 10.27
N LYS A 17 19.92 38.73 10.79
CA LYS A 17 20.25 39.22 12.15
C LYS A 17 19.99 40.72 12.32
N CYS A 18 20.06 41.49 11.24
CA CYS A 18 19.71 42.91 11.24
C CYS A 18 18.20 43.19 11.16
N GLY A 19 17.34 42.17 11.28
CA GLY A 19 15.88 42.29 11.19
C GLY A 19 15.30 42.33 9.78
N GLU A 20 16.13 42.43 8.72
CA GLU A 20 15.66 42.49 7.33
C GLU A 20 15.14 41.13 6.85
N LYS A 21 13.91 41.09 6.32
CA LYS A 21 13.32 39.88 5.74
C LYS A 21 13.79 39.67 4.30
N MET A 22 14.48 38.57 4.05
CA MET A 22 14.99 38.25 2.72
C MET A 22 13.84 37.94 1.73
N PRO A 23 13.87 38.49 0.50
CA PRO A 23 12.87 38.15 -0.52
C PRO A 23 12.87 36.66 -0.84
N LYS A 24 11.70 36.16 -1.25
CA LYS A 24 11.54 34.77 -1.70
C LYS A 24 12.01 34.66 -3.16
N VAL A 25 13.10 33.92 -3.39
CA VAL A 25 13.60 33.65 -4.74
C VAL A 25 12.80 32.49 -5.36
N ASN A 26 12.24 32.71 -6.56
CA ASN A 26 11.50 31.76 -7.38
C ASN A 26 10.57 30.81 -6.60
N SER A 27 9.72 31.36 -5.72
CA SER A 27 9.01 30.52 -4.76
C SER A 27 8.03 29.53 -5.37
N ALA A 28 7.34 29.94 -6.44
CA ALA A 28 6.41 29.08 -7.17
C ALA A 28 7.15 27.93 -7.87
N GLY A 29 8.25 28.21 -8.58
CA GLY A 29 9.03 27.19 -9.26
C GLY A 29 9.59 26.12 -8.33
N VAL A 30 10.12 26.52 -7.16
CA VAL A 30 10.59 25.54 -6.16
C VAL A 30 9.45 24.72 -5.57
N LEU A 31 8.25 25.29 -5.44
CA LEU A 31 7.07 24.56 -4.98
C LEU A 31 6.62 23.52 -6.02
N ILE A 32 6.47 23.92 -7.29
CA ILE A 32 6.05 23.04 -8.38
C ILE A 32 7.04 21.88 -8.54
N ASN A 33 8.35 22.17 -8.58
CA ASN A 33 9.37 21.13 -8.64
C ASN A 33 9.28 20.18 -7.42
N SER A 34 9.06 20.73 -6.23
CA SER A 34 8.90 19.92 -5.02
C SER A 34 7.69 18.98 -5.10
N ILE A 35 6.62 19.36 -5.80
CA ILE A 35 5.43 18.50 -5.99
C ILE A 35 5.74 17.39 -7.00
N ILE A 36 6.30 17.74 -8.15
CA ILE A 36 6.68 16.78 -9.20
C ILE A 36 7.67 15.74 -8.66
N CYS A 37 8.74 16.19 -7.98
CA CYS A 37 9.69 15.28 -7.35
C CYS A 37 9.02 14.38 -6.30
N SER A 38 8.03 14.89 -5.55
CA SER A 38 7.32 14.06 -4.57
C SER A 38 6.50 12.97 -5.25
N ILE A 39 5.76 13.30 -6.32
CA ILE A 39 4.95 12.34 -7.07
C ILE A 39 5.85 11.26 -7.70
N LEU A 40 6.92 11.66 -8.38
CA LEU A 40 7.87 10.72 -8.99
C LEU A 40 8.52 9.82 -7.94
N LEU A 41 8.82 10.36 -6.76
CA LEU A 41 9.40 9.59 -5.66
C LEU A 41 8.39 8.59 -5.09
N VAL A 42 7.12 8.97 -4.90
CA VAL A 42 6.06 8.04 -4.45
C VAL A 42 5.90 6.89 -5.44
N ILE A 43 5.82 7.18 -6.74
CA ILE A 43 5.75 6.14 -7.77
C ILE A 43 6.97 5.23 -7.71
N SER A 44 8.18 5.81 -7.61
CA SER A 44 9.43 5.04 -7.53
C SER A 44 9.49 4.14 -6.29
N ILE A 45 8.99 4.61 -5.13
CA ILE A 45 8.91 3.81 -3.89
C ILE A 45 7.98 2.62 -4.09
N ILE A 46 6.78 2.84 -4.65
CA ILE A 46 5.83 1.76 -4.89
C ILE A 46 6.44 0.75 -5.87
N SER A 47 6.98 1.21 -7.00
CA SER A 47 7.59 0.35 -8.01
C SER A 47 8.77 -0.45 -7.45
N ILE A 48 9.65 0.15 -6.65
CA ILE A 48 10.84 -0.55 -6.14
C ILE A 48 10.44 -1.56 -5.05
N VAL A 49 9.45 -1.26 -4.21
CA VAL A 49 8.91 -2.23 -3.23
C VAL A 49 8.28 -3.42 -3.95
N LEU A 50 7.44 -3.18 -4.96
CA LEU A 50 6.82 -4.25 -5.75
C LEU A 50 7.90 -5.12 -6.42
N THR A 51 8.85 -4.50 -7.13
CA THR A 51 9.94 -5.19 -7.85
C THR A 51 10.80 -6.02 -6.89
N MET A 52 11.24 -5.45 -5.76
CA MET A 52 12.03 -6.18 -4.76
C MET A 52 11.25 -7.35 -4.16
N SER A 53 9.97 -7.15 -3.85
CA SER A 53 9.13 -8.17 -3.22
C SER A 53 8.85 -9.32 -4.16
N PHE A 54 8.36 -9.05 -5.37
CA PHE A 54 8.08 -10.06 -6.38
C PHE A 54 9.32 -10.83 -6.80
N ARG A 55 10.44 -10.14 -6.98
CA ARG A 55 11.72 -10.79 -7.24
C ARG A 55 12.13 -11.69 -6.08
N ASN A 56 11.94 -11.28 -4.82
CA ASN A 56 12.25 -12.11 -3.65
C ASN A 56 11.38 -13.37 -3.59
N ILE A 57 10.08 -13.23 -3.88
CA ILE A 57 9.11 -14.34 -3.91
C ILE A 57 9.52 -15.39 -4.93
N VAL A 58 9.81 -14.96 -6.16
CA VAL A 58 10.18 -15.87 -7.25
C VAL A 58 11.59 -16.43 -7.06
N ASN A 59 12.58 -15.61 -6.72
CA ASN A 59 13.97 -16.04 -6.64
C ASN A 59 14.28 -16.96 -5.45
N ASN A 60 13.45 -16.93 -4.40
CA ASN A 60 13.60 -17.78 -3.24
C ASN A 60 12.51 -18.85 -3.16
N ASN A 61 11.83 -19.15 -4.27
CA ASN A 61 10.84 -20.22 -4.38
C ASN A 61 9.73 -20.18 -3.32
N ILE A 62 9.38 -18.98 -2.80
CA ILE A 62 8.48 -18.85 -1.65
C ILE A 62 7.14 -19.55 -1.93
N LEU A 63 6.56 -19.33 -3.12
CA LEU A 63 5.31 -19.98 -3.53
C LEU A 63 5.41 -21.50 -3.59
N VAL A 64 6.52 -22.02 -4.11
CA VAL A 64 6.74 -23.47 -4.25
C VAL A 64 6.89 -24.11 -2.87
N ASP A 65 7.66 -23.46 -1.99
CA ASP A 65 7.88 -23.95 -0.63
C ASP A 65 6.58 -23.88 0.20
N THR A 66 5.75 -22.84 0.04
CA THR A 66 4.42 -22.78 0.65
C THR A 66 3.55 -23.96 0.21
N ILE A 67 3.48 -24.28 -1.09
CA ILE A 67 2.64 -25.39 -1.57
C ILE A 67 3.14 -26.74 -1.07
N LYS A 68 4.46 -26.93 -0.93
CA LYS A 68 5.01 -28.17 -0.34
C LYS A 68 4.51 -28.38 1.09
N ASP A 69 4.47 -27.31 1.88
CA ASP A 69 4.12 -27.33 3.30
C ASP A 69 2.60 -27.36 3.55
N VAL A 70 1.77 -26.94 2.58
CA VAL A 70 0.30 -26.96 2.70
C VAL A 70 -0.21 -28.41 2.71
N ASP A 71 -0.98 -28.78 3.72
CA ASP A 71 -1.79 -29.99 3.72
C ASP A 71 -3.11 -29.72 2.99
N LEU A 72 -3.30 -30.36 1.83
CA LEU A 72 -4.47 -30.16 0.97
C LEU A 72 -5.76 -30.60 1.67
N CYS A 73 -5.71 -31.62 2.51
CA CYS A 73 -6.88 -32.17 3.20
C CYS A 73 -7.35 -31.25 4.33
N SER A 74 -6.42 -30.50 4.92
CA SER A 74 -6.72 -29.50 5.96
C SER A 74 -7.33 -28.20 5.44
N LEU A 75 -7.40 -28.03 4.11
CA LEU A 75 -7.88 -26.79 3.50
C LEU A 75 -9.38 -26.60 3.74
N GLU A 76 -9.75 -25.38 4.13
CA GLU A 76 -11.12 -24.96 4.34
C GLU A 76 -11.70 -24.29 3.08
N VAL A 77 -12.89 -24.72 2.67
CA VAL A 77 -13.65 -24.17 1.54
C VAL A 77 -15.05 -23.77 2.01
N GLN A 78 -15.59 -22.69 1.44
CA GLN A 78 -16.99 -22.32 1.68
C GLN A 78 -17.89 -23.06 0.69
N ASP A 79 -18.87 -23.79 1.23
CA ASP A 79 -19.91 -24.44 0.42
C ASP A 79 -20.94 -23.43 -0.12
N GLU A 80 -21.87 -23.90 -0.97
CA GLU A 80 -22.94 -23.05 -1.54
C GLU A 80 -23.85 -22.42 -0.48
N SER A 81 -23.88 -22.98 0.74
CA SER A 81 -24.65 -22.46 1.87
C SER A 81 -23.88 -21.42 2.69
N GLY A 82 -22.61 -21.16 2.35
CA GLY A 82 -21.70 -20.26 3.07
C GLY A 82 -21.10 -20.88 4.34
N LYS A 83 -21.21 -22.20 4.51
CA LYS A 83 -20.60 -22.94 5.62
C LYS A 83 -19.18 -23.35 5.23
N THR A 84 -18.24 -23.15 6.15
CA THR A 84 -16.88 -23.65 6.02
C THR A 84 -16.84 -25.16 6.26
N VAL A 85 -16.31 -25.90 5.29
CA VAL A 85 -16.10 -27.36 5.32
C VAL A 85 -14.67 -27.67 4.85
N GLN A 86 -14.15 -28.84 5.20
CA GLN A 86 -12.84 -29.28 4.69
C GLN A 86 -12.92 -29.66 3.21
N LEU A 87 -11.81 -29.57 2.49
CA LEU A 87 -11.75 -29.77 1.04
C LEU A 87 -12.16 -31.20 0.64
N ASP A 88 -11.76 -32.20 1.41
CA ASP A 88 -12.14 -33.61 1.21
C ASP A 88 -13.65 -33.83 1.37
N GLU A 89 -14.24 -33.29 2.44
CA GLU A 89 -15.68 -33.31 2.71
C GLU A 89 -16.45 -32.52 1.63
N TYR A 90 -15.89 -31.40 1.17
CA TYR A 90 -16.46 -30.62 0.08
C TYR A 90 -16.48 -31.40 -1.23
N ILE A 91 -15.36 -32.02 -1.61
CA ILE A 91 -15.27 -32.83 -2.83
C ILE A 91 -16.25 -34.00 -2.77
N TYR A 92 -16.26 -34.72 -1.64
CA TYR A 92 -17.16 -35.84 -1.42
C TYR A 92 -18.64 -35.43 -1.56
N ASN A 93 -19.07 -34.39 -0.84
CA ASN A 93 -20.48 -33.99 -0.80
C ASN A 93 -21.02 -33.40 -2.12
N ASN A 94 -20.16 -32.84 -2.98
CA ASN A 94 -20.59 -32.13 -4.18
C ASN A 94 -20.30 -32.86 -5.49
N TYR A 95 -19.32 -33.77 -5.52
CA TYR A 95 -18.83 -34.37 -6.77
C TYR A 95 -18.83 -35.90 -6.77
N ILE A 96 -19.13 -36.56 -5.65
CA ILE A 96 -19.13 -38.02 -5.54
C ILE A 96 -20.54 -38.53 -5.25
N ASP A 97 -21.13 -39.22 -6.23
CA ASP A 97 -22.47 -39.84 -6.15
C ASP A 97 -22.39 -41.38 -6.00
N ASP A 98 -21.29 -41.89 -5.45
CA ASP A 98 -21.06 -43.32 -5.22
C ASP A 98 -20.88 -43.63 -3.72
N ASP A 99 -21.91 -44.24 -3.14
CA ASP A 99 -21.96 -44.64 -1.71
C ASP A 99 -20.83 -45.59 -1.27
N ARG A 100 -20.07 -46.18 -2.21
CA ARG A 100 -18.92 -47.05 -1.92
C ARG A 100 -17.65 -46.25 -1.63
N ILE A 101 -17.60 -45.00 -2.08
CA ILE A 101 -16.50 -44.09 -1.83
C ILE A 101 -16.78 -43.40 -0.50
N SER A 102 -15.75 -43.20 0.31
CA SER A 102 -15.83 -42.46 1.57
C SER A 102 -14.96 -41.21 1.52
N VAL A 103 -15.18 -40.28 2.46
CA VAL A 103 -14.31 -39.10 2.64
C VAL A 103 -12.84 -39.52 2.81
N GLN A 104 -12.56 -40.64 3.50
CA GLN A 104 -11.19 -41.15 3.65
C GLN A 104 -10.55 -41.54 2.32
N ASN A 105 -11.33 -42.01 1.34
CA ASN A 105 -10.79 -42.31 0.01
C ASN A 105 -10.39 -41.02 -0.72
N VAL A 106 -11.15 -39.94 -0.54
CA VAL A 106 -10.80 -38.61 -1.07
C VAL A 106 -9.55 -38.07 -0.39
N ASP A 107 -9.47 -38.18 0.93
CA ASP A 107 -8.28 -37.81 1.73
C ASP A 107 -7.03 -38.55 1.26
N ASN A 108 -7.11 -39.85 0.98
CA ASN A 108 -5.98 -40.63 0.45
C ASN A 108 -5.50 -40.11 -0.92
N VAL A 109 -6.44 -39.75 -1.81
CA VAL A 109 -6.10 -39.20 -3.13
C VAL A 109 -5.49 -37.81 -3.02
N LEU A 110 -6.03 -36.95 -2.16
CA LEU A 110 -5.51 -35.58 -1.94
C LEU A 110 -4.11 -35.58 -1.27
N ASN A 111 -3.81 -36.59 -0.47
CA ASN A 111 -2.50 -36.77 0.16
C ASN A 111 -1.44 -37.37 -0.78
N ASP A 112 -1.84 -37.93 -1.93
CA ASP A 112 -0.87 -38.42 -2.90
C ASP A 112 -0.09 -37.25 -3.54
N PRO A 113 1.24 -37.39 -3.74
CA PRO A 113 2.06 -36.32 -4.28
C PRO A 113 1.62 -35.79 -5.64
N PHE A 114 0.94 -36.56 -6.49
CA PHE A 114 0.73 -36.20 -7.90
C PHE A 114 0.04 -34.83 -8.10
N ILE A 115 -0.90 -34.45 -7.23
CA ILE A 115 -1.59 -33.15 -7.30
C ILE A 115 -0.63 -32.02 -6.92
N LYS A 116 0.14 -32.21 -5.84
CA LYS A 116 1.13 -31.21 -5.40
C LYS A 116 2.26 -31.06 -6.41
N ASP A 117 2.77 -32.17 -6.94
CA ASP A 117 3.84 -32.18 -7.92
C ASP A 117 3.41 -31.45 -9.20
N PHE A 118 2.18 -31.68 -9.67
CA PHE A 118 1.60 -30.92 -10.78
C PHE A 118 1.54 -29.40 -10.49
N ILE A 119 1.04 -28.99 -9.32
CA ILE A 119 0.98 -27.57 -8.95
C ILE A 119 2.39 -26.96 -8.88
N ILE A 120 3.35 -27.68 -8.29
CA ILE A 120 4.74 -27.25 -8.15
C ILE A 120 5.39 -27.07 -9.52
N GLU A 121 5.24 -28.05 -10.43
CA GLU A 121 5.78 -27.96 -11.80
C GLU A 121 5.27 -26.72 -12.52
N LYS A 122 3.96 -26.44 -12.42
CA LYS A 122 3.36 -25.24 -13.04
C LYS A 122 3.88 -23.95 -12.40
N LEU A 123 4.05 -23.92 -11.07
CA LEU A 123 4.63 -22.77 -10.36
C LEU A 123 6.08 -22.51 -10.76
N GLU A 124 6.90 -23.55 -10.89
CA GLU A 124 8.28 -23.45 -11.37
C GLU A 124 8.34 -22.92 -12.80
N GLY A 125 7.44 -23.38 -13.68
CA GLY A 125 7.28 -22.82 -15.02
C GLY A 125 6.96 -21.32 -15.03
N TYR A 126 6.04 -20.86 -14.18
CA TYR A 126 5.75 -19.43 -14.05
C TYR A 126 6.94 -18.63 -13.49
N GLN A 127 7.71 -19.20 -12.56
CA GLN A 127 8.92 -18.59 -12.02
C GLN A 127 9.98 -18.40 -13.10
N ASP A 128 10.21 -19.43 -13.92
CA ASP A 128 11.17 -19.38 -15.03
C ASP A 128 10.76 -18.36 -16.09
N PHE A 129 9.48 -18.28 -16.42
CA PHE A 129 8.97 -17.21 -17.29
C PHE A 129 9.23 -15.83 -16.69
N CYS A 130 8.85 -15.59 -15.43
CA CYS A 130 9.05 -14.27 -14.79
C CYS A 130 10.52 -13.84 -14.78
N MET A 131 11.45 -14.80 -14.65
CA MET A 131 12.89 -14.58 -14.58
C MET A 131 13.59 -14.59 -15.95
N ASP A 132 12.86 -14.63 -17.06
CA ASP A 132 13.40 -14.68 -18.43
C ASP A 132 14.31 -15.91 -18.66
N LYS A 133 13.90 -17.07 -18.14
CA LYS A 133 14.59 -18.37 -18.26
C LYS A 133 13.82 -19.42 -19.03
N GLY A 134 12.53 -19.20 -19.25
CA GLY A 134 11.63 -20.15 -19.91
C GLY A 134 10.42 -19.44 -20.53
N GLU A 135 9.60 -20.23 -21.21
CA GLU A 135 8.34 -19.77 -21.80
C GLU A 135 7.21 -19.82 -20.76
N MET A 136 6.13 -19.06 -21.00
CA MET A 136 4.96 -19.11 -20.13
C MET A 136 4.32 -20.49 -20.24
N VAL A 137 4.09 -21.12 -19.09
CA VAL A 137 3.38 -22.39 -18.99
C VAL A 137 1.89 -22.12 -18.79
N TYR A 138 1.05 -22.99 -19.35
CA TYR A 138 -0.39 -22.94 -19.21
C TYR A 138 -0.91 -24.16 -18.46
N ILE A 139 -2.04 -23.98 -17.77
CA ILE A 139 -2.87 -25.07 -17.28
C ILE A 139 -4.06 -25.13 -18.23
N THR A 140 -4.15 -26.22 -18.97
CA THR A 140 -5.22 -26.48 -19.94
C THR A 140 -6.18 -27.56 -19.45
N SER A 141 -7.33 -27.67 -20.08
CA SER A 141 -8.26 -28.77 -19.82
C SER A 141 -7.60 -30.14 -20.07
N ASP A 142 -6.79 -30.24 -21.13
CA ASP A 142 -6.03 -31.45 -21.46
C ASP A 142 -4.95 -31.79 -20.43
N ASP A 143 -4.28 -30.80 -19.82
CA ASP A 143 -3.30 -31.06 -18.75
C ASP A 143 -3.97 -31.77 -17.57
N ILE A 144 -5.19 -31.36 -17.19
CA ILE A 144 -5.93 -31.97 -16.08
C ILE A 144 -6.41 -33.38 -16.44
N VAL A 145 -6.87 -33.59 -17.67
CA VAL A 145 -7.26 -34.94 -18.14
C VAL A 145 -6.06 -35.88 -18.18
N ASN A 146 -4.91 -35.41 -18.68
CA ASN A 146 -3.68 -36.20 -18.70
C ASN A 146 -3.21 -36.53 -17.28
N LEU A 147 -3.32 -35.59 -16.34
CA LEU A 147 -3.00 -35.83 -14.93
C LEU A 147 -3.86 -36.95 -14.33
N ILE A 148 -5.16 -36.97 -14.64
CA ILE A 148 -6.07 -38.02 -14.19
C ILE A 148 -5.73 -39.37 -14.85
N ASP A 149 -5.43 -39.36 -16.16
CA ASP A 149 -5.11 -40.57 -16.92
C ASP A 149 -3.80 -41.21 -16.49
N GLU A 150 -2.77 -40.40 -16.24
CA GLU A 150 -1.47 -40.87 -15.75
C GLU A 150 -1.54 -41.47 -14.34
N ASN A 151 -2.54 -41.06 -13.55
CA ASN A 151 -2.76 -41.50 -12.18
C ASN A 151 -4.01 -42.41 -12.04
N SER A 152 -4.52 -42.98 -13.14
CA SER A 152 -5.77 -43.76 -13.14
C SER A 152 -5.74 -44.97 -12.21
N ASP A 153 -4.58 -45.64 -12.11
CA ASP A 153 -4.41 -46.81 -11.24
C ASP A 153 -4.55 -46.44 -9.76
N LEU A 154 -4.00 -45.29 -9.35
CA LEU A 154 -4.14 -44.78 -7.99
C LEU A 154 -5.59 -44.44 -7.69
N LEU A 155 -6.24 -43.68 -8.58
CA LEU A 155 -7.63 -43.26 -8.44
C LEU A 155 -8.59 -44.46 -8.35
N PHE A 156 -8.32 -45.51 -9.13
CA PHE A 156 -9.08 -46.75 -9.07
C PHE A 156 -8.82 -47.53 -7.77
N ASN A 157 -7.58 -47.64 -7.33
CA ASN A 157 -7.24 -48.40 -6.13
C ASN A 157 -7.74 -47.73 -4.84
N GLU A 158 -7.63 -46.40 -4.75
CA GLU A 158 -8.00 -45.65 -3.55
C GLU A 158 -9.48 -45.30 -3.51
N ALA A 159 -10.07 -44.89 -4.63
CA ALA A 159 -11.45 -44.38 -4.68
C ALA A 159 -12.37 -45.21 -5.57
N GLY A 160 -11.91 -46.30 -6.21
CA GLY A 160 -12.73 -47.07 -7.14
C GLY A 160 -13.15 -46.29 -8.38
N LEU A 161 -12.52 -45.13 -8.64
CA LEU A 161 -12.88 -44.22 -9.72
C LEU A 161 -12.28 -44.71 -11.04
N GLN A 162 -13.14 -44.82 -12.05
CA GLN A 162 -12.74 -45.13 -13.41
C GLN A 162 -13.30 -44.07 -14.35
N PHE A 163 -12.43 -43.21 -14.87
CA PHE A 163 -12.80 -42.17 -15.82
C PHE A 163 -12.93 -42.76 -17.22
N LEU A 164 -14.16 -42.87 -17.72
CA LEU A 164 -14.43 -43.29 -19.08
C LEU A 164 -14.25 -42.12 -20.05
N GLU A 165 -14.11 -42.41 -21.34
CA GLU A 165 -13.95 -41.37 -22.36
C GLU A 165 -15.07 -40.30 -22.36
N PRO A 166 -16.35 -40.64 -22.11
CA PRO A 166 -17.41 -39.64 -21.93
C PRO A 166 -17.16 -38.70 -20.73
N ASP A 167 -16.66 -39.23 -19.62
CA ASP A 167 -16.39 -38.45 -18.40
C ASP A 167 -15.23 -37.48 -18.64
N LYS A 168 -14.19 -37.92 -19.34
CA LYS A 168 -13.06 -37.07 -19.76
C LYS A 168 -13.52 -35.95 -20.69
N GLN A 169 -14.40 -36.25 -21.65
CA GLN A 169 -14.93 -35.24 -22.55
C GLN A 169 -15.80 -34.22 -21.80
N GLN A 170 -16.59 -34.68 -20.83
CA GLN A 170 -17.33 -33.78 -19.95
C GLN A 170 -16.39 -32.89 -19.15
N LEU A 171 -15.34 -33.46 -18.55
CA LEU A 171 -14.34 -32.71 -17.81
C LEU A 171 -13.64 -31.64 -18.68
N ARG A 172 -13.28 -31.97 -19.92
CA ARG A 172 -12.73 -30.98 -20.87
C ARG A 172 -13.69 -29.82 -21.10
N ASN A 173 -14.98 -30.11 -21.28
CA ASN A 173 -15.99 -29.08 -21.50
C ASN A 173 -16.18 -28.22 -20.26
N ASP A 174 -16.24 -28.82 -19.07
CA ASP A 174 -16.43 -28.13 -17.79
C ASP A 174 -15.21 -27.26 -17.44
N LEU A 175 -14.01 -27.66 -17.89
CA LEU A 175 -12.75 -26.93 -17.70
C LEU A 175 -12.37 -26.03 -18.89
N SER A 176 -13.24 -25.83 -19.87
CA SER A 176 -12.96 -24.98 -21.06
C SER A 176 -12.57 -23.53 -20.70
N VAL A 177 -12.95 -23.05 -19.51
CA VAL A 177 -12.51 -21.76 -18.96
C VAL A 177 -10.98 -21.64 -18.84
N LEU A 178 -10.26 -22.77 -18.70
CA LEU A 178 -8.80 -22.79 -18.66
C LEU A 178 -8.20 -22.47 -20.03
N ASP A 179 -8.85 -22.93 -21.10
CA ASP A 179 -8.43 -22.64 -22.47
C ASP A 179 -8.74 -21.18 -22.83
N ASP A 180 -9.87 -20.64 -22.37
CA ASP A 180 -10.18 -19.21 -22.46
C ASP A 180 -9.14 -18.35 -21.71
N PHE A 181 -8.67 -18.80 -20.54
CA PHE A 181 -7.63 -18.13 -19.78
C PHE A 181 -6.27 -18.15 -20.50
N LYS A 182 -5.92 -19.28 -21.13
CA LYS A 182 -4.74 -19.38 -21.99
C LYS A 182 -4.82 -18.38 -23.14
N ASP A 183 -5.94 -18.34 -23.87
CA ASP A 183 -6.13 -17.40 -24.97
C ASP A 183 -6.05 -15.95 -24.50
N PHE A 184 -6.62 -15.62 -23.33
CA PHE A 184 -6.45 -14.31 -22.71
C PHE A 184 -4.97 -14.02 -22.42
N SER A 185 -4.27 -14.96 -21.80
CA SER A 185 -2.87 -14.80 -21.44
C SER A 185 -1.97 -14.63 -22.67
N ASP A 186 -2.22 -15.37 -23.74
CA ASP A 186 -1.50 -15.24 -25.00
C ASP A 186 -1.71 -13.86 -25.65
N ASN A 187 -2.93 -13.32 -25.55
CA ASN A 187 -3.25 -12.02 -26.13
C ASN A 187 -2.74 -10.83 -25.30
N TYR A 188 -2.66 -10.97 -23.98
CA TYR A 188 -2.40 -9.83 -23.08
C TYR A 188 -1.12 -9.93 -22.26
N LEU A 189 -0.65 -11.12 -21.90
CA LEU A 189 0.48 -11.33 -20.98
C LEU A 189 1.78 -11.74 -21.69
N THR A 190 1.71 -12.50 -22.78
CA THR A 190 2.91 -12.98 -23.50
C THR A 190 3.32 -12.13 -24.69
N GLY A 191 2.50 -11.15 -25.09
CA GLY A 191 2.87 -10.18 -26.12
C GLY A 191 4.19 -9.47 -25.80
N TRP A 192 4.97 -9.12 -26.83
CA TRP A 192 6.30 -8.49 -26.70
C TRP A 192 6.37 -7.37 -25.66
N PHE A 193 5.31 -6.53 -25.58
CA PHE A 193 5.28 -5.42 -24.65
C PHE A 193 5.00 -5.87 -23.22
N SER A 194 4.07 -6.80 -23.01
CA SER A 194 3.69 -7.27 -21.69
C SER A 194 4.72 -8.21 -21.08
N SER A 195 5.26 -9.15 -21.85
CA SER A 195 6.37 -10.01 -21.39
C SER A 195 7.58 -9.16 -21.00
N GLY A 196 7.96 -8.19 -21.84
CA GLY A 196 9.03 -7.24 -21.53
C GLY A 196 8.79 -6.45 -20.22
N LEU A 197 7.54 -6.05 -19.94
CA LEU A 197 7.20 -5.41 -18.66
C LEU A 197 7.34 -6.38 -17.49
N ILE A 198 6.84 -7.62 -17.61
CA ILE A 198 6.98 -8.65 -16.58
C ILE A 198 8.47 -8.86 -16.27
N HIS A 199 9.30 -9.19 -17.26
CA HIS A 199 10.73 -9.39 -17.04
C HIS A 199 11.41 -8.15 -16.42
N THR A 200 10.98 -6.94 -16.78
CA THR A 200 11.47 -5.70 -16.16
C THR A 200 11.09 -5.63 -14.68
N PHE A 201 9.86 -5.97 -14.30
CA PHE A 201 9.41 -5.99 -12.89
C PHE A 201 10.11 -7.04 -12.03
N PHE A 202 10.62 -8.12 -12.62
CA PHE A 202 11.37 -9.16 -11.89
C PHE A 202 12.90 -9.00 -12.00
N SER A 203 13.38 -8.06 -12.82
CA SER A 203 14.82 -7.87 -13.05
C SER A 203 15.52 -7.11 -11.93
N LEU A 204 16.73 -7.56 -11.58
CA LEU A 204 17.64 -6.82 -10.69
C LEU A 204 18.03 -5.46 -11.30
N ALA A 205 18.11 -5.37 -12.62
CA ALA A 205 18.45 -4.12 -13.30
C ALA A 205 17.42 -3.02 -13.02
N ASN A 206 16.14 -3.38 -12.93
CA ASN A 206 15.07 -2.43 -12.61
C ASN A 206 15.15 -1.95 -11.15
N VAL A 207 15.50 -2.83 -10.21
CA VAL A 207 15.76 -2.43 -8.81
C VAL A 207 16.88 -1.39 -8.74
N ILE A 208 18.00 -1.65 -9.44
CA ILE A 208 19.14 -0.72 -9.50
C ILE A 208 18.73 0.60 -10.16
N PHE A 209 18.01 0.53 -11.29
CA PHE A 209 17.50 1.72 -11.99
C PHE A 209 16.63 2.60 -11.08
N LEU A 210 15.67 2.00 -10.37
CA LEU A 210 14.79 2.72 -9.45
C LEU A 210 15.55 3.31 -8.27
N ALA A 211 16.52 2.58 -7.70
CA ALA A 211 17.38 3.10 -6.63
C ALA A 211 18.20 4.31 -7.09
N VAL A 212 18.78 4.23 -8.30
CA VAL A 212 19.53 5.34 -8.92
C VAL A 212 18.60 6.52 -9.20
N LEU A 213 17.40 6.28 -9.74
CA LEU A 213 16.40 7.31 -10.01
C LEU A 213 16.03 8.06 -8.72
N MET A 214 15.80 7.34 -7.62
CA MET A 214 15.53 7.94 -6.31
C MET A 214 16.69 8.82 -5.82
N ALA A 215 17.94 8.39 -6.03
CA ALA A 215 19.13 9.18 -5.70
C ALA A 215 19.26 10.43 -6.59
N VAL A 216 18.98 10.32 -7.89
CA VAL A 216 18.98 11.45 -8.82
C VAL A 216 17.92 12.48 -8.42
N ILE A 217 16.71 12.04 -8.05
CA ILE A 217 15.65 12.93 -7.54
C ILE A 217 16.13 13.68 -6.29
N LEU A 218 16.80 13.00 -5.35
CA LEU A 218 17.37 13.64 -4.16
C LEU A 218 18.40 14.72 -4.54
N ILE A 219 19.35 14.39 -5.41
CA ILE A 219 20.40 15.31 -5.86
C ILE A 219 19.77 16.54 -6.53
N GLN A 220 18.84 16.34 -7.47
CA GLN A 220 18.12 17.42 -8.15
C GLN A 220 17.41 18.33 -7.14
N TRP A 221 16.75 17.76 -6.13
CA TRP A 221 16.03 18.52 -5.11
C TRP A 221 16.98 19.37 -4.26
N ILE A 222 18.14 18.83 -3.88
CA ILE A 222 19.21 19.55 -3.17
C ILE A 222 19.75 20.71 -4.01
N VAL A 223 20.05 20.47 -5.29
CA VAL A 223 20.58 21.48 -6.22
C VAL A 223 19.62 22.65 -6.36
N ILE A 224 18.32 22.38 -6.58
CA ILE A 224 17.31 23.43 -6.71
C ILE A 224 17.17 24.26 -5.43
N TYR A 225 17.23 23.63 -4.27
CA TYR A 225 17.21 24.36 -3.00
C TYR A 225 18.46 25.24 -2.82
N LYS A 226 19.64 24.74 -3.18
CA LYS A 226 20.90 25.49 -3.12
C LYS A 226 20.87 26.71 -4.06
N LEU A 227 20.45 26.51 -5.32
CA LEU A 227 20.35 27.59 -6.33
C LEU A 227 19.39 28.71 -5.90
N ASN A 228 18.31 28.35 -5.20
CA ASN A 228 17.33 29.32 -4.72
C ASN A 228 17.62 29.84 -3.30
N SER A 229 18.87 29.74 -2.83
CA SER A 229 19.31 30.19 -1.50
C SER A 229 18.41 29.67 -0.37
N ARG A 230 17.99 28.40 -0.42
CA ARG A 230 17.23 27.72 0.65
C ARG A 230 18.12 26.73 1.41
N ARG A 231 17.77 26.44 2.66
CA ARG A 231 18.49 25.45 3.48
C ARG A 231 18.35 24.05 2.87
N ILE A 232 19.47 23.37 2.66
CA ILE A 232 19.51 21.98 2.19
C ILE A 232 18.77 21.05 3.15
N GLY A 233 18.86 21.29 4.47
CA GLY A 233 18.11 20.52 5.48
C GLY A 233 16.58 20.53 5.27
N LYS A 234 16.01 21.59 4.67
CA LYS A 234 14.58 21.62 4.32
C LYS A 234 14.25 20.73 3.11
N ALA A 235 15.19 20.52 2.17
CA ALA A 235 15.01 19.59 1.07
C ALA A 235 15.08 18.15 1.57
N LEU A 236 16.14 17.83 2.34
CA LEU A 236 16.32 16.51 2.96
C LEU A 236 15.11 16.12 3.80
N ARG A 237 14.64 17.01 4.69
CA ARG A 237 13.45 16.73 5.51
C ARG A 237 12.23 16.38 4.68
N LYS A 238 11.97 17.10 3.57
CA LYS A 238 10.83 16.81 2.70
C LYS A 238 10.98 15.48 1.99
N TYR A 239 12.15 15.22 1.42
CA TYR A 239 12.45 13.94 0.77
C TYR A 239 12.26 12.77 1.74
N SER A 240 12.79 12.88 2.97
CA SER A 240 12.60 11.88 4.02
C SER A 240 11.13 11.64 4.36
N ILE A 241 10.32 12.69 4.48
CA ILE A 241 8.88 12.54 4.75
C ILE A 241 8.19 11.79 3.61
N VAL A 242 8.54 12.08 2.36
CA VAL A 242 7.98 11.41 1.18
C VAL A 242 8.44 9.95 1.09
N LEU A 243 9.63 9.59 1.59
CA LEU A 243 10.04 8.19 1.75
C LEU A 243 9.25 7.49 2.86
N ILE A 244 9.14 8.13 4.03
CA ILE A 244 8.57 7.54 5.25
C ILE A 244 7.07 7.24 5.07
N ILE A 245 6.28 8.20 4.59
CA ILE A 245 4.81 8.07 4.59
C ILE A 245 4.34 6.84 3.77
N PRO A 246 4.68 6.71 2.47
CA PRO A 246 4.23 5.57 1.66
C PRO A 246 4.82 4.24 2.17
N SER A 247 6.10 4.24 2.56
CA SER A 247 6.76 3.02 3.06
C SER A 247 6.12 2.55 4.37
N PHE A 248 5.77 3.46 5.26
CA PHE A 248 5.05 3.15 6.50
C PHE A 248 3.64 2.62 6.23
N ILE A 249 2.91 3.20 5.26
CA ILE A 249 1.59 2.70 4.88
C ILE A 249 1.67 1.25 4.40
N ILE A 250 2.61 0.93 3.50
CA ILE A 250 2.81 -0.43 2.99
C ILE A 250 3.27 -1.38 4.11
N PHE A 251 4.19 -0.91 4.96
CA PHE A 251 4.68 -1.68 6.10
C PHE A 251 3.54 -2.02 7.07
N ALA A 252 2.73 -1.03 7.44
CA ALA A 252 1.60 -1.20 8.34
C ALA A 252 0.51 -2.08 7.73
N SER A 253 0.18 -1.91 6.43
CA SER A 253 -0.85 -2.69 5.77
C SER A 253 -0.49 -4.18 5.73
N THR A 254 0.77 -4.51 5.42
CA THR A 254 1.23 -5.91 5.41
C THR A 254 1.28 -6.52 6.81
N PHE A 255 1.54 -5.71 7.83
CA PHE A 255 1.54 -6.15 9.23
C PHE A 255 0.10 -6.40 9.76
N SER A 256 -0.89 -5.61 9.33
CA SER A 256 -2.29 -5.79 9.76
C SER A 256 -2.92 -7.10 9.27
N PHE A 257 -2.40 -7.73 8.21
CA PHE A 257 -2.86 -9.04 7.76
C PHE A 257 -2.48 -10.20 8.71
N LEU A 258 -1.70 -9.96 9.77
CA LEU A 258 -1.38 -10.98 10.78
C LEU A 258 -2.60 -11.45 11.62
N PHE A 259 -3.74 -10.79 11.51
CA PHE A 259 -4.92 -11.06 12.35
C PHE A 259 -6.04 -11.83 11.64
N PHE A 260 -5.84 -12.27 10.39
CA PHE A 260 -6.79 -13.11 9.68
C PHE A 260 -6.35 -14.58 9.75
N GLU A 261 -6.95 -15.34 10.66
CA GLU A 261 -6.77 -16.79 10.80
C GLU A 261 -7.88 -17.51 10.02
N GLU A 262 -7.65 -17.77 8.74
CA GLU A 262 -8.43 -18.76 7.97
C GLU A 262 -7.47 -19.84 7.44
N ASN A 263 -7.85 -21.11 7.53
CA ASN A 263 -7.05 -22.21 6.99
C ASN A 263 -7.34 -22.42 5.49
N SER A 264 -7.09 -21.38 4.69
CA SER A 264 -7.22 -21.43 3.24
C SER A 264 -5.86 -21.37 2.55
N ILE A 265 -5.77 -21.93 1.35
CA ILE A 265 -4.56 -21.87 0.52
C ILE A 265 -4.15 -20.42 0.23
N VAL A 266 -5.15 -19.53 0.10
CA VAL A 266 -4.94 -18.09 -0.09
C VAL A 266 -4.26 -17.48 1.14
N ASN A 267 -4.68 -17.87 2.35
CA ASN A 267 -4.07 -17.35 3.57
C ASN A 267 -2.64 -17.88 3.76
N ALA A 268 -2.39 -19.18 3.47
CA ALA A 268 -1.04 -19.75 3.51
C ALA A 268 -0.09 -18.99 2.57
N ILE A 269 -0.48 -18.83 1.29
CA ILE A 269 0.26 -18.07 0.29
C ILE A 269 0.49 -16.61 0.72
N THR A 270 -0.57 -15.95 1.20
CA THR A 270 -0.49 -14.55 1.62
C THR A 270 0.44 -14.39 2.83
N SER A 271 0.45 -15.36 3.75
CA SER A 271 1.26 -15.33 4.96
C SER A 271 2.75 -15.38 4.67
N ASP A 272 3.19 -16.15 3.68
CA ASP A 272 4.60 -16.25 3.35
C ASP A 272 5.05 -15.11 2.43
N ILE A 273 4.19 -14.71 1.50
CA ILE A 273 4.48 -13.60 0.57
C ILE A 273 4.62 -12.26 1.31
N LYS A 274 3.80 -11.99 2.33
CA LYS A 274 3.74 -10.66 2.99
C LYS A 274 5.10 -10.22 3.53
N TRP A 275 5.93 -11.14 4.01
CA TRP A 275 7.25 -10.82 4.55
C TRP A 275 8.17 -10.17 3.52
N SER A 276 8.06 -10.54 2.25
CA SER A 276 8.82 -9.91 1.16
C SER A 276 8.48 -8.42 1.04
N PHE A 277 7.21 -8.06 1.19
CA PHE A 277 6.74 -6.67 1.18
C PHE A 277 7.09 -5.92 2.47
N THR A 278 6.96 -6.56 3.62
CA THR A 278 7.32 -5.98 4.92
C THR A 278 8.81 -5.64 4.98
N ILE A 279 9.68 -6.55 4.55
CA ILE A 279 11.14 -6.33 4.53
C ILE A 279 11.50 -5.22 3.53
N SER A 280 10.99 -5.30 2.30
CA SER A 280 11.27 -4.33 1.24
C SER A 280 10.85 -2.91 1.63
N SER A 281 9.65 -2.75 2.18
CA SER A 281 9.15 -1.46 2.68
C SER A 281 9.90 -0.98 3.92
N GLY A 282 10.27 -1.91 4.83
CA GLY A 282 11.05 -1.63 6.03
C GLY A 282 12.44 -1.04 5.71
N ILE A 283 13.11 -1.52 4.67
CA ILE A 283 14.40 -0.97 4.21
C ILE A 283 14.26 0.50 3.80
N ILE A 284 13.25 0.84 2.99
CA ILE A 284 13.03 2.22 2.53
C ILE A 284 12.62 3.12 3.69
N LEU A 285 11.78 2.61 4.60
CA LEU A 285 11.39 3.31 5.82
C LEU A 285 12.62 3.66 6.68
N ALA A 286 13.52 2.71 6.89
CA ALA A 286 14.76 2.90 7.63
C ALA A 286 15.66 3.98 6.99
N VAL A 287 15.83 3.93 5.66
CA VAL A 287 16.57 4.97 4.91
C VAL A 287 15.93 6.35 5.10
N GLY A 288 14.59 6.42 5.01
CA GLY A 288 13.83 7.63 5.24
C GLY A 288 14.07 8.23 6.64
N ILE A 289 14.04 7.39 7.68
CA ILE A 289 14.28 7.78 9.07
C ILE A 289 15.71 8.30 9.26
N VAL A 290 16.72 7.60 8.73
CA VAL A 290 18.13 8.03 8.81
C VAL A 290 18.32 9.39 8.15
N LEU A 291 17.75 9.60 6.96
CA LEU A 291 17.81 10.90 6.27
C LEU A 291 17.07 12.00 7.05
N LEU A 292 15.97 11.66 7.72
CA LEU A 292 15.22 12.62 8.54
C LEU A 292 16.07 13.08 9.73
N LEU A 293 16.74 12.15 10.41
CA LEU A 293 17.64 12.45 11.53
C LEU A 293 18.81 13.35 11.10
N ILE A 294 19.40 13.09 9.94
CA ILE A 294 20.46 13.94 9.34
C ILE A 294 19.92 15.35 9.03
N SER A 295 18.66 15.48 8.64
CA SER A 295 18.06 16.78 8.28
C SER A 295 17.88 17.74 9.46
N ILE A 296 17.73 17.22 10.68
CA ILE A 296 17.46 18.00 11.90
C ILE A 296 18.60 18.98 12.21
N PRO A 297 19.86 18.54 12.42
CA PRO A 297 20.97 19.45 12.75
C PRO A 297 21.22 20.47 11.63
N MET A 298 20.98 20.10 10.37
CA MET A 298 21.14 20.97 9.20
C MET A 298 20.09 22.10 9.13
N ASN A 299 19.04 22.04 9.94
CA ASN A 299 17.95 23.01 9.93
C ASN A 299 17.91 23.90 11.18
N ILE A 300 18.74 23.64 12.19
CA ILE A 300 18.84 24.46 13.41
C ILE A 300 19.29 25.88 13.02
N LYS A 301 18.55 26.90 13.48
CA LYS A 301 19.00 28.30 13.42
C LYS A 301 20.05 28.46 14.51
N LYS A 302 21.31 28.75 14.17
CA LYS A 302 22.27 29.23 15.18
C LYS A 302 21.68 30.49 15.83
N LYS A 303 21.26 30.36 17.10
CA LYS A 303 20.85 31.49 17.94
C LYS A 303 22.16 32.13 18.38
N ASN A 304 22.56 33.24 17.75
CA ASN A 304 23.63 34.05 18.32
C ASN A 304 23.01 34.78 19.51
N ILE A 305 23.37 34.38 20.72
CA ILE A 305 23.09 35.15 21.93
C ILE A 305 23.95 36.41 21.79
N VAL A 306 23.29 37.56 21.62
CA VAL A 306 23.95 38.86 21.78
C VAL A 306 24.00 39.09 23.28
N GLU A 307 25.19 38.99 23.87
CA GLU A 307 25.43 39.51 25.22
C GLU A 307 25.25 41.03 25.16
N ILE A 308 24.17 41.52 25.76
CA ILE A 308 23.96 42.94 25.99
C ILE A 308 24.82 43.30 27.20
N PRO A 309 25.75 44.26 27.11
CA PRO A 309 26.47 44.74 28.28
C PRO A 309 25.47 45.32 29.28
N SER A 310 25.42 44.70 30.46
CA SER A 310 24.73 45.23 31.63
C SER A 310 25.50 46.46 32.09
N ASP A 311 25.05 47.66 31.72
CA ASP A 311 25.36 48.90 32.43
C ASP A 311 24.39 50.00 32.00
N ALA A 312 23.33 50.21 32.80
CA ALA A 312 22.68 51.51 33.06
C ALA A 312 21.40 51.33 33.89
N ALA A 313 21.59 51.43 35.21
CA ALA A 313 20.83 52.29 36.14
C ALA A 313 19.30 52.14 36.22
N GLU A 314 18.75 51.56 37.30
CA GLU A 314 18.37 52.29 38.53
C GLU A 314 17.54 53.57 38.26
N ASN A 315 16.21 53.48 38.43
CA ASN A 315 15.51 54.15 39.53
C ASN A 315 13.98 54.01 39.49
N SER A 316 13.44 54.01 40.70
CA SER A 316 12.09 54.38 41.14
C SER A 316 10.95 53.37 41.04
N ALA A 317 10.74 52.75 42.21
CA ALA A 317 9.50 52.16 42.68
C ALA A 317 8.44 53.21 43.07
N GLU A 318 7.22 52.71 43.16
CA GLU A 318 6.05 53.18 43.94
C GLU A 318 5.34 54.49 43.54
N GLU A 319 4.07 54.35 43.11
CA GLU A 319 2.91 54.68 43.95
C GLU A 319 1.58 54.19 43.31
N GLN A 320 0.86 53.36 44.05
CA GLN A 320 -0.61 53.25 44.08
C GLN A 320 -1.04 53.88 45.44
N PRO A 321 -2.30 54.31 45.72
CA PRO A 321 -3.43 53.36 45.68
C PRO A 321 -4.91 53.88 45.68
N VAL A 322 -5.81 52.88 45.70
CA VAL A 322 -7.18 52.78 46.28
C VAL A 322 -8.34 53.62 45.64
N TYR A 323 -9.62 53.20 45.54
CA TYR A 323 -10.49 52.26 46.27
C TYR A 323 -11.54 51.66 45.29
N ALA A 324 -11.76 50.33 45.23
CA ALA A 324 -12.87 49.55 45.83
C ALA A 324 -14.29 50.10 45.53
N ALA A 325 -15.31 49.34 45.11
CA ALA A 325 -15.69 47.99 45.50
C ALA A 325 -16.78 47.43 44.54
N VAL A 326 -16.68 46.15 44.13
CA VAL A 326 -17.62 45.03 44.45
C VAL A 326 -18.69 44.74 43.39
N SER A 327 -18.58 43.59 42.71
CA SER A 327 -19.46 42.42 42.98
C SER A 327 -19.12 41.19 42.12
N GLN A 328 -18.60 40.17 42.83
CA GLN A 328 -18.74 38.70 42.76
C GLN A 328 -19.14 37.94 41.48
N ASN A 329 -18.19 37.07 41.09
CA ASN A 329 -18.28 35.61 40.89
C ASN A 329 -19.09 34.99 39.72
N ALA A 330 -18.31 34.60 38.71
CA ALA A 330 -18.22 33.37 37.88
C ALA A 330 -19.01 32.09 38.28
N PRO A 331 -19.01 31.00 37.47
CA PRO A 331 -18.44 30.77 36.11
C PRO A 331 -19.50 30.21 35.11
N ILE A 332 -19.25 30.02 33.81
CA ILE A 332 -18.72 28.79 33.19
C ILE A 332 -18.77 28.94 31.64
N THR A 333 -17.68 28.51 30.99
CA THR A 333 -17.36 28.10 29.59
C THR A 333 -18.14 28.49 28.32
N GLU A 334 -17.31 28.67 27.28
CA GLU A 334 -17.38 28.14 25.89
C GLU A 334 -17.92 28.99 24.71
N ASN A 335 -17.07 28.98 23.66
CA ASN A 335 -17.29 29.21 22.22
C ASN A 335 -17.81 30.58 21.76
N VAL A 336 -17.02 31.38 21.02
CA VAL A 336 -16.68 31.30 19.57
C VAL A 336 -17.90 31.42 18.65
N GLN A 337 -18.02 32.58 17.99
CA GLN A 337 -18.49 32.93 16.61
C GLN A 337 -19.11 34.34 16.65
N GLU A 338 -19.08 35.23 15.66
CA GLU A 338 -18.77 35.13 14.23
C GLU A 338 -18.62 36.54 13.63
N ASN A 339 -17.96 36.62 12.48
CA ASN A 339 -18.07 37.75 11.56
C ASN A 339 -19.35 37.65 10.72
N LYS A 340 -20.01 38.80 10.55
CA LYS A 340 -20.67 39.33 9.34
C LYS A 340 -21.16 38.34 8.25
N ALA A 341 -22.50 38.27 8.17
CA ALA A 341 -23.37 38.90 7.14
C ALA A 341 -23.34 38.46 5.66
N PHE A 342 -24.55 38.09 5.20
CA PHE A 342 -25.23 38.35 3.89
C PHE A 342 -24.80 37.46 2.69
N THR A 343 -25.68 36.87 1.84
CA THR A 343 -27.13 37.06 1.55
C THR A 343 -27.70 35.90 0.68
N GLU A 344 -28.99 35.56 0.89
CA GLU A 344 -30.09 35.14 -0.04
C GLU A 344 -29.91 33.98 -1.06
N ASN A 345 -30.88 33.09 -1.37
CA ASN A 345 -32.27 32.84 -0.94
C ASN A 345 -32.73 31.48 -1.52
N SER A 346 -33.37 30.62 -0.72
CA SER A 346 -34.62 29.90 -1.06
C SER A 346 -35.04 29.03 0.12
N ASP A 347 -36.18 29.38 0.70
CA ASP A 347 -36.81 28.72 1.83
C ASP A 347 -37.36 27.33 1.47
N SER A 348 -36.92 26.33 2.23
CA SER A 348 -37.77 25.18 2.59
C SER A 348 -37.83 25.14 4.12
N ALA A 349 -38.78 25.90 4.65
CA ALA A 349 -39.18 25.90 6.05
C ALA A 349 -39.97 24.61 6.32
N ASP A 350 -39.25 23.52 6.51
CA ASP A 350 -39.55 22.37 7.35
C ASP A 350 -38.51 21.32 7.00
N GLY A 351 -37.80 20.77 7.98
CA GLY A 351 -36.63 19.90 7.79
C GLY A 351 -36.87 18.58 7.03
N LEU A 352 -37.97 18.45 6.28
CA LEU A 352 -38.32 17.28 5.50
C LEU A 352 -37.50 17.22 4.20
N CYS A 353 -36.89 16.07 3.95
CA CYS A 353 -36.22 15.79 2.68
C CYS A 353 -37.26 15.65 1.56
N PRO A 354 -37.13 16.37 0.44
CA PRO A 354 -38.09 16.30 -0.66
C PRO A 354 -38.07 14.95 -1.40
N GLN A 355 -37.00 14.17 -1.27
CA GLN A 355 -36.86 12.88 -1.96
C GLN A 355 -37.34 11.68 -1.15
N CYS A 356 -37.11 11.66 0.17
CA CYS A 356 -37.49 10.52 1.01
C CYS A 356 -38.46 10.87 2.15
N GLY A 357 -38.83 12.15 2.31
CA GLY A 357 -39.73 12.60 3.37
C GLY A 357 -39.12 12.57 4.78
N HIS A 358 -37.82 12.28 4.93
CA HIS A 358 -37.18 12.21 6.25
C HIS A 358 -37.04 13.59 6.90
N LYS A 359 -37.37 13.73 8.19
CA LYS A 359 -37.24 14.98 8.94
C LYS A 359 -35.81 15.13 9.50
N ASN A 360 -34.99 15.85 8.76
CA ASN A 360 -33.63 16.26 9.09
C ASN A 360 -33.62 17.44 10.07
N LYS A 361 -32.53 17.57 10.82
CA LYS A 361 -32.31 18.72 11.72
C LYS A 361 -32.27 20.01 10.91
N THR A 362 -32.88 21.06 11.45
CA THR A 362 -32.93 22.39 10.83
C THR A 362 -31.52 22.88 10.52
N GLY A 363 -31.22 23.14 9.24
CA GLY A 363 -29.88 23.57 8.79
C GLY A 363 -28.95 22.46 8.29
N SER A 364 -29.40 21.20 8.20
CA SER A 364 -28.62 20.11 7.62
C SER A 364 -28.32 20.36 6.12
N SER A 365 -27.06 20.21 5.72
CA SER A 365 -26.65 20.35 4.30
C SER A 365 -27.06 19.14 3.44
N PHE A 366 -27.16 17.96 4.07
CA PHE A 366 -27.53 16.71 3.41
C PHE A 366 -28.58 15.96 4.23
N CYS A 367 -29.37 15.13 3.57
CA CYS A 367 -30.32 14.23 4.22
C CYS A 367 -29.57 13.08 4.89
N SER A 368 -29.79 12.87 6.20
CA SER A 368 -29.17 11.79 6.96
C SER A 368 -29.61 10.39 6.55
N GLN A 369 -30.68 10.26 5.76
CA GLN A 369 -31.21 8.97 5.34
C GLN A 369 -30.86 8.63 3.89
N CYS A 370 -30.97 9.57 2.96
CA CYS A 370 -30.75 9.30 1.53
C CYS A 370 -29.56 10.03 0.91
N GLY A 371 -28.87 10.90 1.67
CA GLY A 371 -27.71 11.64 1.18
C GLY A 371 -28.01 12.81 0.24
N LEU A 372 -29.28 13.09 -0.08
CA LEU A 372 -29.66 14.24 -0.91
C LEU A 372 -29.23 15.56 -0.28
N LYS A 373 -28.64 16.46 -1.06
CA LYS A 373 -28.31 17.82 -0.64
C LYS A 373 -29.59 18.66 -0.45
N LEU A 374 -29.79 19.22 0.75
CA LEU A 374 -30.98 20.00 1.13
C LEU A 374 -30.74 21.52 1.05
N LYS A 375 -29.48 21.95 1.12
CA LYS A 375 -29.02 23.32 0.95
C LYS A 375 -27.70 23.36 0.20
#